data_AF-A0A955Y4D6-F1
#
_entry.id   AF-A0A955Y4D6-F1
#
_cell.length_a   1.000
_cell.length_b   1.000
_cell.length_c   1.000
_cell.angle_alpha   90.00
_cell.angle_beta   90.00
_cell.angle_gamma   90.00
#
_symmetry.space_group_name_H-M   'P 1'
#
loop_
_entity.id
_entity.type
_entity.pdbx_description
1 polymer ?
#
loop_
_entity_poly.entity_id
_entity_poly.type
_entity_poly.pdbx_seq_one_letter_code
_entity_poly.pdbx_strand_id
1 'polypeptide(L)'
;WATIAGMRTSLLATCFMACVVAVTHPAPFGATQPQLAVAALIAAFGSHIALLYAAAWRQGPEALRAVTPSLLSELLVRRPALAVLGVMVLGLPADGPGLWVGLAIGLPALAFVVRGGGLYLGRLTGLVHSAPPWLVELAGDTPVELLRARSVNAFAFPQLGRVLFTTAAVEKLTAEQCARILEHEKGHLTEAPGLRMLGLPYLTAIACWRPLFAHLDFSTAVGIVVLAALPAFAIRPLSRRLESRADAHADEPGYGEALEAVYRLNLVPVVLGGRGTHPDLYDRLVSLGSPPPWPRPDPPRTRLTRLVGLLGPVVVLAPLVFLRTLDPPRPPVDDIPFWLAVGAPPLNLLIQAGDQVKTYDPPRARALFRAAHELYPGSAQALAGLAVTEQTMGDQEAAEAAAAEADRILMDGNPDAWTVFMLSLVR
;
A
#
# COMPACT_ATOMS: atom_id res chain seq x y z
N TRP A 1 20.19 -8.49 6.35
CA TRP A 1 19.81 -7.33 5.54
C TRP A 1 19.51 -7.64 4.07
N ALA A 2 20.27 -8.51 3.38
CA ALA A 2 19.92 -8.96 2.01
C ALA A 2 18.49 -9.54 1.90
N THR A 3 18.05 -10.29 2.93
CA THR A 3 16.66 -10.79 3.05
C THR A 3 15.63 -9.68 3.20
N ILE A 4 15.97 -8.59 3.90
CA ILE A 4 15.12 -7.42 4.13
C ILE A 4 15.00 -6.58 2.84
N ALA A 5 16.10 -6.43 2.08
CA ALA A 5 16.10 -5.72 0.79
C ALA A 5 15.34 -6.50 -0.31
N GLY A 6 15.48 -7.82 -0.37
CA GLY A 6 14.68 -8.68 -1.25
C GLY A 6 13.20 -8.70 -0.87
N MET A 7 12.87 -8.62 0.42
CA MET A 7 11.48 -8.51 0.89
C MET A 7 10.82 -7.18 0.52
N ARG A 8 11.58 -6.07 0.43
CA ARG A 8 11.07 -4.73 0.06
C ARG A 8 10.39 -4.68 -1.32
N THR A 9 10.95 -5.38 -2.31
CA THR A 9 10.34 -5.50 -3.65
C THR A 9 9.19 -6.50 -3.64
N SER A 10 9.28 -7.59 -2.87
CA SER A 10 8.19 -8.56 -2.74
C SER A 10 6.96 -7.97 -2.07
N LEU A 11 7.11 -7.14 -1.02
CA LEU A 11 5.98 -6.56 -0.31
C LEU A 11 5.21 -5.61 -1.24
N LEU A 12 5.88 -4.65 -1.88
CA LEU A 12 5.25 -3.73 -2.84
C LEU A 12 4.62 -4.46 -4.03
N ALA A 13 5.26 -5.52 -4.56
CA ALA A 13 4.68 -6.34 -5.61
C ALA A 13 3.47 -7.16 -5.12
N THR A 14 3.50 -7.64 -3.87
CA THR A 14 2.38 -8.37 -3.24
C THR A 14 1.22 -7.43 -2.97
N CYS A 15 1.49 -6.22 -2.49
CA CYS A 15 0.52 -5.14 -2.33
C CYS A 15 -0.15 -4.82 -3.66
N PHE A 16 0.66 -4.62 -4.71
CA PHE A 16 0.17 -4.30 -6.05
C PHE A 16 -0.66 -5.44 -6.64
N MET A 17 -0.19 -6.69 -6.55
CA MET A 17 -0.91 -7.86 -7.06
C MET A 17 -2.20 -8.14 -6.28
N ALA A 18 -2.22 -7.97 -4.96
CA ALA A 18 -3.43 -8.09 -4.16
C ALA A 18 -4.47 -7.02 -4.54
N CYS A 19 -4.04 -5.78 -4.80
CA CYS A 19 -4.91 -4.75 -5.35
C CYS A 19 -5.40 -5.10 -6.76
N VAL A 20 -4.53 -5.57 -7.67
CA VAL A 20 -4.93 -5.96 -9.03
C VAL A 20 -5.93 -7.11 -9.01
N VAL A 21 -5.74 -8.14 -8.18
CA VAL A 21 -6.65 -9.28 -8.05
C VAL A 21 -7.99 -8.87 -7.42
N ALA A 22 -7.98 -7.95 -6.46
CA ALA A 22 -9.21 -7.43 -5.87
C ALA A 22 -10.05 -6.57 -6.85
N VAL A 23 -9.43 -6.04 -7.89
CA VAL A 23 -10.07 -5.10 -8.83
C VAL A 23 -10.46 -5.78 -10.16
N THR A 24 -9.73 -6.81 -10.60
CA THR A 24 -9.96 -7.48 -11.91
C THR A 24 -11.15 -8.44 -11.95
N HIS A 25 -11.77 -8.77 -10.83
CA HIS A 25 -12.94 -9.63 -10.78
C HIS A 25 -14.14 -8.87 -10.23
N PRO A 26 -15.14 -8.47 -11.04
CA PRO A 26 -16.36 -7.87 -10.50
C PRO A 26 -17.08 -8.89 -9.61
N ALA A 27 -17.07 -8.66 -8.30
CA ALA A 27 -17.95 -9.38 -7.39
C ALA A 27 -19.39 -8.88 -7.60
N PRO A 28 -20.38 -9.76 -7.76
CA PRO A 28 -21.80 -9.38 -7.72
C PRO A 28 -22.29 -9.02 -6.30
N PHE A 29 -21.40 -9.01 -5.29
CA PHE A 29 -21.75 -8.76 -3.90
C PHE A 29 -21.08 -7.45 -3.46
N GLY A 30 -21.91 -6.45 -3.14
CA GLY A 30 -21.47 -5.18 -2.63
C GLY A 30 -20.50 -5.35 -1.45
N ALA A 31 -19.43 -4.55 -1.46
CA ALA A 31 -18.55 -4.23 -0.34
C ALA A 31 -17.39 -5.16 0.12
N THR A 32 -17.14 -6.38 -0.41
CA THR A 32 -16.12 -7.27 0.23
C THR A 32 -14.73 -7.34 -0.42
N GLN A 33 -14.51 -6.82 -1.64
CA GLN A 33 -13.19 -6.95 -2.30
C GLN A 33 -12.07 -6.02 -1.79
N PRO A 34 -12.34 -4.74 -1.47
CA PRO A 34 -11.33 -3.86 -0.89
C PRO A 34 -10.81 -4.35 0.46
N GLN A 35 -11.69 -4.96 1.24
CA GLN A 35 -11.39 -5.49 2.56
C GLN A 35 -10.40 -6.65 2.49
N LEU A 36 -10.49 -7.50 1.46
CA LEU A 36 -9.56 -8.61 1.25
C LEU A 36 -8.16 -8.14 0.83
N ALA A 37 -8.05 -7.16 -0.07
CA ALA A 37 -6.75 -6.56 -0.43
C ALA A 37 -6.09 -5.92 0.80
N VAL A 38 -6.87 -5.16 1.56
CA VAL A 38 -6.46 -4.59 2.84
C VAL A 38 -6.02 -5.66 3.82
N ALA A 39 -6.79 -6.73 4.00
CA ALA A 39 -6.45 -7.82 4.91
C ALA A 39 -5.14 -8.51 4.49
N ALA A 40 -4.92 -8.72 3.19
CA ALA A 40 -3.67 -9.25 2.65
C ALA A 40 -2.48 -8.32 2.92
N LEU A 41 -2.66 -7.00 2.78
CA LEU A 41 -1.65 -5.99 3.13
C LEU A 41 -1.27 -6.04 4.61
N ILE A 42 -2.28 -6.03 5.49
CA ILE A 42 -2.12 -6.12 6.94
C ILE A 42 -1.41 -7.44 7.29
N ALA A 43 -1.83 -8.56 6.70
CA ALA A 43 -1.23 -9.86 6.94
C ALA A 43 0.24 -9.93 6.47
N ALA A 44 0.56 -9.38 5.31
CA ALA A 44 1.93 -9.35 4.78
C ALA A 44 2.85 -8.48 5.66
N PHE A 45 2.38 -7.30 6.06
CA PHE A 45 3.12 -6.41 6.96
C PHE A 45 3.27 -7.00 8.37
N GLY A 46 2.18 -7.55 8.92
CA GLY A 46 2.17 -8.24 10.22
C GLY A 46 3.10 -9.44 10.24
N SER A 47 3.13 -10.25 9.18
CA SER A 47 4.06 -11.38 9.03
C SER A 47 5.51 -10.91 9.00
N HIS A 48 5.81 -9.80 8.32
CA HIS A 48 7.16 -9.23 8.31
C HIS A 48 7.59 -8.77 9.71
N ILE A 49 6.71 -8.06 10.42
CA ILE A 49 6.95 -7.66 11.81
C ILE A 49 7.18 -8.89 12.69
N ALA A 50 6.32 -9.91 12.59
CA ALA A 50 6.44 -11.15 13.36
C ALA A 50 7.78 -11.85 13.11
N LEU A 51 8.25 -11.91 11.85
CA LEU A 51 9.57 -12.46 11.52
C LEU A 51 10.72 -11.66 12.14
N LEU A 52 10.62 -10.34 12.19
CA LEU A 52 11.63 -9.49 12.84
C LEU A 52 11.66 -9.70 14.35
N TYR A 53 10.49 -9.77 15.00
CA TYR A 53 10.40 -10.09 16.43
C TYR A 53 10.90 -11.50 16.72
N ALA A 54 10.57 -12.51 15.91
CA ALA A 54 11.06 -13.87 16.07
C ALA A 54 12.58 -13.97 15.89
N ALA A 55 13.14 -13.26 14.91
CA ALA A 55 14.59 -13.19 14.72
C ALA A 55 15.29 -12.50 15.89
N ALA A 56 14.71 -11.42 16.42
CA ALA A 56 15.26 -10.71 17.58
C ALA A 56 15.13 -11.51 18.88
N TRP A 57 14.02 -12.23 19.06
CA TRP A 57 13.82 -13.15 20.19
C TRP A 57 14.96 -14.17 20.27
N ARG A 58 15.37 -14.75 19.13
CA ARG A 58 16.50 -15.69 19.04
C ARG A 58 17.85 -15.05 19.38
N GLN A 59 17.99 -13.73 19.29
CA GLN A 59 19.20 -12.98 19.63
C GLN A 59 19.22 -12.50 21.09
N GLY A 60 18.13 -12.68 21.84
CA GLY A 60 18.03 -12.31 23.25
C GLY A 60 17.27 -11.00 23.54
N PRO A 61 17.13 -10.63 24.83
CA PRO A 61 16.23 -9.57 25.29
C PRO A 61 16.63 -8.17 24.80
N GLU A 62 17.92 -7.89 24.64
CA GLU A 62 18.40 -6.59 24.12
C GLU A 62 17.98 -6.38 22.67
N ALA A 63 18.14 -7.42 21.84
CA ALA A 63 17.71 -7.38 20.45
C ALA A 63 16.20 -7.13 20.36
N LEU A 64 15.41 -7.80 21.19
CA LEU A 64 13.95 -7.65 21.26
C LEU A 64 13.54 -6.21 21.64
N ARG A 65 14.15 -5.64 22.70
CA ARG A 65 13.91 -4.24 23.12
C ARG A 65 14.26 -3.24 22.02
N ALA A 66 15.23 -3.56 21.17
CA ALA A 66 15.66 -2.70 20.08
C ALA A 66 14.83 -2.84 18.79
N VAL A 67 13.98 -3.87 18.65
CA VAL A 67 13.12 -4.04 17.46
C VAL A 67 12.07 -2.94 17.38
N THR A 68 11.31 -2.70 18.46
CA THR A 68 10.19 -1.76 18.43
C THR A 68 10.61 -0.35 18.01
N PRO A 69 11.66 0.27 18.61
CA PRO A 69 12.11 1.58 18.18
C PRO A 69 12.64 1.60 16.73
N SER A 70 13.24 0.49 16.26
CA SER A 70 13.72 0.37 14.88
C SER A 70 12.57 0.28 13.87
N LEU A 71 11.48 -0.43 14.21
CA LEU A 71 10.28 -0.47 13.40
C LEU A 71 9.58 0.89 13.35
N LEU A 72 9.47 1.55 14.52
CA LEU A 72 8.91 2.88 14.61
C LEU A 72 9.75 3.91 13.85
N SER A 73 11.08 3.85 13.91
CA SER A 73 11.92 4.77 13.14
C SER A 73 11.85 4.52 11.63
N GLU A 74 11.75 3.26 11.19
CA GLU A 74 11.49 2.94 9.79
C GLU A 74 10.14 3.49 9.33
N LEU A 75 9.07 3.32 10.12
CA LEU A 75 7.72 3.72 9.74
C LEU A 75 7.48 5.22 9.87
N LEU A 76 7.87 5.84 10.98
CA LEU A 76 7.54 7.23 11.31
C LEU A 76 8.54 8.24 10.76
N VAL A 77 9.81 7.85 10.59
CA VAL A 77 10.86 8.78 10.13
C VAL A 77 11.26 8.49 8.70
N ARG A 78 11.58 7.24 8.38
CA ARG A 78 12.10 6.88 7.05
C ARG A 78 11.00 6.68 6.01
N ARG A 79 9.82 6.22 6.42
CA ARG A 79 8.69 5.90 5.52
C ARG A 79 7.33 6.38 6.02
N PRO A 80 7.23 7.61 6.54
CA PRO A 80 5.96 8.14 7.08
C PRO A 80 4.83 8.17 6.05
N ALA A 81 5.17 8.30 4.75
CA ALA A 81 4.21 8.22 3.66
C ALA A 81 3.45 6.88 3.61
N LEU A 82 4.06 5.76 4.01
CA LEU A 82 3.36 4.47 4.05
C LEU A 82 2.34 4.40 5.19
N ALA A 83 2.62 5.05 6.33
CA ALA A 83 1.66 5.14 7.43
C ALA A 83 0.44 5.98 7.02
N VAL A 84 0.67 7.16 6.45
CA VAL A 84 -0.41 8.03 5.94
C VAL A 84 -1.20 7.33 4.84
N LEU A 85 -0.51 6.70 3.89
CA LEU A 85 -1.13 5.94 2.81
C LEU A 85 -2.00 4.80 3.35
N GLY A 86 -1.51 4.05 4.35
CA GLY A 86 -2.28 3.00 5.01
C GLY A 86 -3.58 3.54 5.60
N VAL A 87 -3.52 4.64 6.34
CA VAL A 87 -4.71 5.29 6.90
C VAL A 87 -5.69 5.73 5.80
N MET A 88 -5.19 6.33 4.71
CA MET A 88 -6.04 6.76 3.60
C MET A 88 -6.68 5.56 2.87
N VAL A 89 -5.91 4.53 2.52
CA VAL A 89 -6.41 3.34 1.83
C VAL A 89 -7.52 2.63 2.62
N LEU A 90 -7.40 2.62 3.95
CA LEU A 90 -8.36 2.00 4.86
C LEU A 90 -9.59 2.88 5.11
N GLY A 91 -9.36 4.16 5.36
CA GLY A 91 -10.36 5.08 5.90
C GLY A 91 -11.05 5.98 4.88
N LEU A 92 -10.51 6.12 3.66
CA LEU A 92 -11.08 7.01 2.65
C LEU A 92 -12.38 6.39 2.08
N PRO A 93 -13.54 7.09 2.20
CA PRO A 93 -14.78 6.67 1.57
C PRO A 93 -14.65 6.59 0.05
N ALA A 94 -15.50 5.79 -0.60
CA ALA A 94 -15.54 5.73 -2.05
C ALA A 94 -16.15 6.99 -2.67
N ASP A 95 -17.08 7.63 -1.96
CA ASP A 95 -17.91 8.72 -2.44
C ASP A 95 -18.37 9.66 -1.28
N GLY A 96 -19.16 10.67 -1.63
CA GLY A 96 -19.80 11.59 -0.69
C GLY A 96 -18.86 12.62 -0.03
N PRO A 97 -19.37 13.41 0.93
CA PRO A 97 -18.59 14.46 1.60
C PRO A 97 -17.36 13.93 2.35
N GLY A 98 -17.45 12.70 2.88
CA GLY A 98 -16.35 12.07 3.62
C GLY A 98 -15.11 11.80 2.76
N LEU A 99 -15.28 11.49 1.47
CA LEU A 99 -14.18 11.39 0.51
C LEU A 99 -13.41 12.72 0.45
N TRP A 100 -14.12 13.83 0.24
CA TRP A 100 -13.50 15.14 0.09
C TRP A 100 -12.80 15.60 1.36
N VAL A 101 -13.39 15.38 2.54
CA VAL A 101 -12.74 15.66 3.84
C VAL A 101 -11.48 14.80 3.99
N GLY A 102 -11.56 13.51 3.68
CA GLY A 102 -10.43 12.60 3.76
C GLY A 102 -9.29 12.98 2.80
N LEU A 103 -9.60 13.44 1.59
CA LEU A 103 -8.61 13.97 0.65
C LEU A 103 -8.02 15.31 1.12
N ALA A 104 -8.85 16.21 1.63
CA ALA A 104 -8.44 17.52 2.12
C ALA A 104 -7.50 17.42 3.32
N ILE A 105 -7.58 16.37 4.13
CA ILE A 105 -6.66 16.10 5.25
C ILE A 105 -5.49 15.21 4.81
N GLY A 106 -5.79 14.13 4.10
CA GLY A 106 -4.83 13.10 3.73
C GLY A 106 -3.78 13.58 2.74
N LEU A 107 -4.15 14.38 1.74
CA LEU A 107 -3.17 14.89 0.76
C LEU A 107 -2.18 15.88 1.38
N PRO A 108 -2.58 16.87 2.20
CA PRO A 108 -1.62 17.68 2.95
C PRO A 108 -0.77 16.87 3.92
N ALA A 109 -1.34 15.88 4.61
CA ALA A 109 -0.57 14.99 5.48
C ALA A 109 0.49 14.21 4.69
N LEU A 110 0.13 13.68 3.52
CA LEU A 110 1.04 12.95 2.63
C LEU A 110 2.14 13.87 2.08
N ALA A 111 1.79 15.08 1.65
CA ALA A 111 2.76 16.08 1.21
C ALA A 111 3.71 16.50 2.34
N PHE A 112 3.18 16.72 3.56
CA PHE A 112 3.97 17.04 4.75
C PHE A 112 5.01 15.94 5.02
N VAL A 113 4.61 14.67 5.03
CA VAL A 113 5.54 13.59 5.32
C VAL A 113 6.56 13.33 4.20
N VAL A 114 6.19 13.53 2.94
CA VAL A 114 7.12 13.45 1.79
C VAL A 114 8.18 14.56 1.84
N ARG A 115 7.83 15.74 2.38
CA ARG A 115 8.75 16.87 2.57
C ARG A 115 9.66 16.76 3.80
N GLY A 116 9.62 15.64 4.52
CA GLY A 116 10.43 15.43 5.73
C GLY A 116 9.65 15.56 7.04
N GLY A 117 8.32 15.63 7.00
CA GLY A 117 7.46 15.62 8.18
C GLY A 117 7.74 14.48 9.17
N GLY A 118 8.24 13.35 8.68
CA GLY A 118 8.66 12.23 9.53
C GLY A 118 9.77 12.57 10.54
N LEU A 119 10.63 13.55 10.24
CA LEU A 119 11.65 14.02 11.18
C LEU A 119 11.02 14.69 12.40
N TYR A 120 9.97 15.49 12.20
CA TYR A 120 9.22 16.12 13.28
C TYR A 120 8.51 15.07 14.15
N LEU A 121 7.87 14.07 13.52
CA LEU A 121 7.28 12.94 14.24
C LEU A 121 8.34 12.16 15.02
N GLY A 122 9.53 11.99 14.45
CA GLY A 122 10.68 11.37 15.10
C GLY A 122 11.11 12.11 16.37
N ARG A 123 11.18 13.46 16.33
CA ARG A 123 11.50 14.27 17.51
C ARG A 123 10.41 14.17 18.58
N LEU A 124 9.14 14.29 18.17
CA LEU A 124 7.99 14.19 19.09
C LEU A 124 7.93 12.84 19.83
N THR A 125 8.37 11.77 19.17
CA THR A 125 8.37 10.41 19.73
C THR A 125 9.69 10.03 20.40
N GLY A 126 10.68 10.92 20.44
CA GLY A 126 12.01 10.64 20.98
C GLY A 126 12.84 9.65 20.16
N LEU A 127 12.44 9.36 18.91
CA LEU A 127 13.21 8.55 17.98
C LEU A 127 14.36 9.35 17.34
N VAL A 128 14.20 10.68 17.25
CA VAL A 128 15.21 11.61 16.78
C VAL A 128 15.66 12.48 17.94
N HIS A 129 16.96 12.57 18.16
CA HIS A 129 17.56 13.36 19.24
C HIS A 129 18.78 14.14 18.75
N SER A 130 19.28 15.04 19.59
CA SER A 130 20.47 15.82 19.29
C SER A 130 21.69 14.93 19.04
N ALA A 131 22.51 15.31 18.07
CA ALA A 131 23.80 14.70 17.81
C ALA A 131 24.80 15.02 18.95
N PRO A 132 25.81 14.15 19.19
CA PRO A 132 26.86 14.43 20.17
C PRO A 132 27.71 15.63 19.73
N PRO A 133 28.34 16.37 20.66
CA PRO A 133 29.08 17.59 20.36
C PRO A 133 30.15 17.42 19.27
N TRP A 134 30.90 16.32 19.29
CA TRP A 134 31.95 16.05 18.30
C TRP A 134 31.40 15.91 16.87
N LEU A 135 30.18 15.36 16.71
CA LEU A 135 29.55 15.22 15.39
C LEU A 135 28.99 16.57 14.92
N VAL A 136 28.50 17.39 15.85
CA VAL A 136 28.07 18.78 15.56
C VAL A 136 29.27 19.61 15.12
N GLU A 137 30.39 19.53 15.84
CA GLU A 137 31.65 20.19 15.47
C GLU A 137 32.12 19.77 14.08
N LEU A 138 32.10 18.46 13.80
CA LEU A 138 32.45 17.90 12.49
C LEU A 138 31.53 18.40 11.36
N ALA A 139 30.27 18.65 11.67
CA ALA A 139 29.29 19.11 10.69
C ALA A 139 29.42 20.59 10.33
N GLY A 140 30.06 21.39 11.19
CA GLY A 140 30.10 22.84 11.07
C GLY A 140 28.69 23.42 11.02
N ASP A 141 28.38 24.16 9.96
CA ASP A 141 27.09 24.84 9.80
C ASP A 141 25.94 23.90 9.40
N THR A 142 26.23 22.63 9.06
CA THR A 142 25.19 21.67 8.65
C THR A 142 24.50 21.09 9.88
N PRO A 143 23.19 21.30 10.09
CA PRO A 143 22.49 20.71 11.22
C PRO A 143 22.49 19.17 11.12
N VAL A 144 23.04 18.54 12.15
CA VAL A 144 23.10 17.08 12.31
C VAL A 144 22.25 16.61 13.49
N GLU A 145 21.56 15.49 13.28
CA GLU A 145 20.72 14.86 14.29
C GLU A 145 20.96 13.34 14.32
N LEU A 146 20.48 12.70 15.38
CA LEU A 146 20.58 11.26 15.57
C LEU A 146 19.23 10.57 15.51
N LEU A 147 19.15 9.50 14.73
CA LEU A 147 18.01 8.59 14.63
C LEU A 147 18.30 7.30 15.39
N ARG A 148 17.42 6.95 16.33
CA ARG A 148 17.47 5.66 17.01
C ARG A 148 17.16 4.52 16.04
N ALA A 149 18.21 3.87 15.53
CA ALA A 149 18.11 2.76 14.60
C ALA A 149 19.34 1.84 14.72
N ARG A 150 19.13 0.53 14.52
CA ARG A 150 20.20 -0.49 14.61
C ARG A 150 21.08 -0.58 13.37
N SER A 151 20.60 -0.11 12.22
CA SER A 151 21.39 -0.08 10.98
C SER A 151 22.41 1.05 11.05
N VAL A 152 23.63 0.80 10.61
CA VAL A 152 24.64 1.85 10.42
C VAL A 152 24.26 2.62 9.15
N ASN A 153 23.78 3.85 9.27
CA ASN A 153 23.42 4.64 8.11
C ASN A 153 23.48 6.14 8.39
N ALA A 154 23.52 6.93 7.33
CA ALA A 154 23.21 8.35 7.36
C ALA A 154 22.14 8.67 6.30
N PHE A 155 21.52 9.84 6.42
CA PHE A 155 20.51 10.32 5.48
C PHE A 155 20.56 11.84 5.38
N ALA A 156 20.61 12.35 4.16
CA ALA A 156 20.34 13.75 3.87
C ALA A 156 18.83 14.03 3.76
N PHE A 157 18.39 15.19 4.23
CA PHE A 157 17.05 15.74 4.03
C PHE A 157 17.16 17.10 3.33
N PRO A 158 17.24 17.13 1.98
CA PRO A 158 17.53 18.36 1.23
C PRO A 158 16.51 19.48 1.49
N GLN A 159 15.22 19.13 1.63
CA GLN A 159 14.14 20.07 1.93
C GLN A 159 14.32 20.78 3.28
N LEU A 160 15.00 20.12 4.22
CA LEU A 160 15.22 20.63 5.57
C LEU A 160 16.65 21.16 5.76
N GLY A 161 17.55 20.90 4.80
CA GLY A 161 18.97 21.20 4.91
C GLY A 161 19.65 20.46 6.08
N ARG A 162 19.29 19.20 6.35
CA ARG A 162 19.79 18.45 7.53
C ARG A 162 20.37 17.09 7.16
N VAL A 163 21.31 16.63 7.96
CA VAL A 163 21.83 15.26 7.90
C VAL A 163 21.45 14.51 9.18
N LEU A 164 21.02 13.26 9.02
CA LEU A 164 20.58 12.39 10.10
C LEU A 164 21.47 11.16 10.14
N PHE A 165 22.24 10.99 11.21
CA PHE A 165 23.00 9.76 11.45
C PHE A 165 22.16 8.78 12.28
N THR A 166 22.33 7.48 12.09
CA THR A 166 21.77 6.52 13.05
C THR A 166 22.65 6.43 14.29
N THR A 167 22.07 6.11 15.44
CA THR A 167 22.83 5.86 16.68
C THR A 167 23.89 4.79 16.46
N ALA A 168 23.55 3.71 15.75
CA ALA A 168 24.49 2.66 15.43
C ALA A 168 25.66 3.12 14.55
N ALA A 169 25.49 4.14 13.70
CA ALA A 169 26.59 4.68 12.90
C ALA A 169 27.59 5.42 13.78
N VAL A 170 27.10 6.33 14.63
CA VAL A 170 27.93 7.11 15.56
C VAL A 170 28.63 6.22 16.59
N GLU A 171 28.01 5.12 17.01
CA GLU A 171 28.62 4.17 17.96
C GLU A 171 29.70 3.28 17.36
N LYS A 172 29.65 3.00 16.04
CA LYS A 172 30.46 1.93 15.42
C LYS A 172 31.45 2.42 14.39
N LEU A 173 31.27 3.62 13.87
CA LEU A 173 32.20 4.24 12.92
C LEU A 173 33.16 5.15 13.68
N THR A 174 34.37 5.30 13.16
CA THR A 174 35.31 6.30 13.70
C THR A 174 34.84 7.72 13.35
N ALA A 175 35.41 8.73 14.02
CA ALA A 175 35.09 10.13 13.72
C ALA A 175 35.44 10.48 12.27
N GLU A 176 36.56 9.98 11.75
CA GLU A 176 36.99 10.15 10.37
C GLU A 176 36.00 9.50 9.41
N GLN A 177 35.55 8.27 9.68
CA GLN A 177 34.53 7.61 8.86
C GLN A 177 33.21 8.37 8.86
N CYS A 178 32.79 8.90 10.01
CA CYS A 178 31.62 9.77 10.09
C CYS A 178 31.79 11.06 9.29
N ALA A 179 32.99 11.66 9.30
CA ALA A 179 33.33 12.84 8.50
C ALA A 179 33.14 12.56 7.02
N ARG A 180 33.70 11.45 6.53
CA ARG A 180 33.62 11.05 5.12
C ARG A 180 32.18 10.79 4.67
N ILE A 181 31.39 10.14 5.51
CA ILE A 181 29.96 9.93 5.23
C ILE A 181 29.21 11.26 5.26
N LEU A 182 29.53 12.14 6.20
CA LEU A 182 28.86 13.44 6.32
C LEU A 182 29.10 14.32 5.08
N GLU A 183 30.32 14.36 4.53
CA GLU A 183 30.60 15.08 3.29
C GLU A 183 29.78 14.53 2.11
N HIS A 184 29.66 13.20 2.00
CA HIS A 184 28.77 12.59 1.01
C HIS A 184 27.29 13.02 1.19
N GLU A 185 26.78 12.98 2.42
CA GLU A 185 25.41 13.40 2.72
C GLU A 185 25.19 14.91 2.50
N LYS A 186 26.21 15.76 2.72
CA LYS A 186 26.17 17.19 2.34
C LYS A 186 26.02 17.37 0.84
N GLY A 187 26.67 16.51 0.04
CA GLY A 187 26.48 16.48 -1.41
C GLY A 187 25.00 16.34 -1.81
N HIS A 188 24.25 15.49 -1.11
CA HIS A 188 22.81 15.31 -1.32
C HIS A 188 21.98 16.55 -0.92
N LEU A 189 22.45 17.41 -0.01
CA LEU A 189 21.73 18.64 0.35
C LEU A 189 21.64 19.65 -0.79
N THR A 190 22.52 19.55 -1.79
CA THR A 190 22.50 20.38 -3.01
C THR A 190 21.43 19.95 -4.02
N GLU A 191 20.77 18.82 -3.78
CA GLU A 191 19.72 18.32 -4.66
C GLU A 191 18.47 19.18 -4.64
N ALA A 192 17.76 19.22 -5.77
CA ALA A 192 16.51 19.96 -5.87
C ALA A 192 15.47 19.39 -4.88
N PRO A 193 14.92 20.22 -3.96
CA PRO A 193 13.98 19.75 -2.93
C PRO A 193 12.67 19.19 -3.51
N GLY A 194 12.37 19.45 -4.78
CA GLY A 194 11.19 18.92 -5.47
C GLY A 194 11.30 17.44 -5.88
N LEU A 195 12.48 16.83 -5.93
CA LEU A 195 12.64 15.48 -6.48
C LEU A 195 11.88 14.40 -5.69
N ARG A 196 11.80 14.55 -4.37
CA ARG A 196 11.00 13.64 -3.52
C ARG A 196 9.49 13.77 -3.76
N MET A 197 9.03 14.92 -4.24
CA MET A 197 7.62 15.17 -4.56
C MET A 197 7.17 14.42 -5.81
N LEU A 198 8.09 13.94 -6.66
CA LEU A 198 7.76 13.16 -7.85
C LEU A 198 7.06 11.83 -7.53
N GLY A 199 7.23 11.31 -6.32
CA GLY A 199 6.49 10.13 -5.85
C GLY A 199 5.05 10.44 -5.41
N LEU A 200 4.69 11.71 -5.19
CA LEU A 200 3.39 12.09 -4.63
C LEU A 200 2.22 11.70 -5.55
N PRO A 201 2.24 11.95 -6.88
CA PRO A 201 1.15 11.54 -7.75
C PRO A 201 0.85 10.03 -7.66
N TYR A 202 1.89 9.19 -7.65
CA TYR A 202 1.75 7.75 -7.51
C TYR A 202 1.11 7.36 -6.18
N LEU A 203 1.59 7.93 -5.07
CA LEU A 203 1.05 7.65 -3.74
C LEU A 203 -0.40 8.15 -3.61
N THR A 204 -0.74 9.29 -4.20
CA THR A 204 -2.10 9.81 -4.27
C THR A 204 -3.01 8.88 -5.08
N ALA A 205 -2.57 8.39 -6.25
CA ALA A 205 -3.35 7.45 -7.04
C ALA A 205 -3.63 6.15 -6.28
N ILE A 206 -2.65 5.64 -5.51
CA ILE A 206 -2.87 4.48 -4.63
C ILE A 206 -3.84 4.84 -3.49
N ALA A 207 -3.70 6.00 -2.85
CA ALA A 207 -4.59 6.42 -1.78
C ALA A 207 -6.04 6.53 -2.27
N CYS A 208 -6.22 7.03 -3.49
CA CYS A 208 -7.51 7.19 -4.17
C CYS A 208 -7.98 5.95 -4.91
N TRP A 209 -7.40 4.76 -4.70
CA TRP A 209 -7.76 3.61 -5.52
C TRP A 209 -9.26 3.25 -5.42
N ARG A 210 -9.85 3.25 -4.22
CA ARG A 210 -11.31 3.03 -4.01
C ARG A 210 -12.18 4.03 -4.78
N PRO A 211 -12.04 5.35 -4.58
CA PRO A 211 -12.86 6.33 -5.31
C PRO A 211 -12.60 6.28 -6.83
N LEU A 212 -11.36 5.99 -7.27
CA LEU A 212 -11.06 5.84 -8.69
C LEU A 212 -11.89 4.70 -9.31
N PHE A 213 -11.94 3.52 -8.68
CA PHE A 213 -12.72 2.39 -9.19
C PHE A 213 -14.23 2.50 -8.93
N ALA A 214 -14.67 3.38 -8.03
CA ALA A 214 -16.08 3.66 -7.81
C ALA A 214 -16.67 4.57 -8.90
N HIS A 215 -15.87 5.47 -9.46
CA HIS A 215 -16.36 6.51 -10.39
C HIS A 215 -15.84 6.38 -11.82
N LEU A 216 -14.83 5.57 -12.05
CA LEU A 216 -14.25 5.35 -13.37
C LEU A 216 -14.36 3.87 -13.74
N ASP A 217 -14.45 3.60 -15.04
CA ASP A 217 -14.31 2.23 -15.51
C ASP A 217 -12.92 1.69 -15.15
N PHE A 218 -12.81 0.37 -15.09
CA PHE A 218 -11.59 -0.33 -14.70
C PHE A 218 -10.37 0.12 -15.52
N SER A 219 -10.52 0.29 -16.83
CA SER A 219 -9.40 0.60 -17.72
C SER A 219 -8.87 2.01 -17.50
N THR A 220 -9.77 2.98 -17.31
CA THR A 220 -9.41 4.37 -17.00
C THR A 220 -8.73 4.49 -15.63
N ALA A 221 -9.28 3.84 -14.60
CA ALA A 221 -8.68 3.84 -13.26
C ALA A 221 -7.26 3.23 -13.25
N VAL A 222 -7.06 2.09 -13.92
CA VAL A 222 -5.72 1.49 -14.10
C VAL A 222 -4.80 2.42 -14.88
N GLY A 223 -5.29 3.02 -15.96
CA GLY A 223 -4.54 4.00 -16.76
C GLY A 223 -4.01 5.17 -15.93
N ILE A 224 -4.83 5.72 -15.02
CA ILE A 224 -4.43 6.79 -14.09
C ILE A 224 -3.33 6.31 -13.13
N VAL A 225 -3.47 5.11 -12.54
CA VAL A 225 -2.46 4.57 -11.63
C VAL A 225 -1.12 4.34 -12.34
N VAL A 226 -1.16 3.78 -13.55
CA VAL A 226 0.05 3.56 -14.37
C VAL A 226 0.72 4.88 -14.74
N LEU A 227 -0.07 5.86 -15.21
CA LEU A 227 0.42 7.19 -15.55
C LEU A 227 1.05 7.89 -14.34
N ALA A 228 0.39 7.82 -13.19
CA ALA A 228 0.88 8.37 -11.93
C ALA A 228 2.17 7.69 -11.44
N ALA A 229 2.42 6.43 -11.82
CA ALA A 229 3.63 5.69 -11.49
C ALA A 229 4.85 6.06 -12.37
N LEU A 230 4.65 6.60 -13.57
CA LEU A 230 5.75 6.90 -14.51
C LEU A 230 6.86 7.77 -13.91
N PRO A 231 6.58 8.86 -13.17
CA PRO A 231 7.63 9.66 -12.53
C PRO A 231 8.49 8.85 -11.55
N ALA A 232 7.89 7.90 -10.82
CA ALA A 232 8.61 7.02 -9.89
C ALA A 232 9.53 6.01 -10.61
N PHE A 233 9.27 5.69 -11.88
CA PHE A 233 10.21 4.92 -12.70
C PHE A 233 11.29 5.81 -13.31
N ALA A 234 10.94 7.02 -13.72
CA ALA A 234 11.86 8.00 -14.29
C ALA A 234 12.91 8.50 -13.27
N ILE A 235 12.60 8.49 -11.97
CA ILE A 235 13.54 8.91 -10.93
C ILE A 235 14.72 7.96 -10.74
N ARG A 236 14.61 6.68 -11.15
CA ARG A 236 15.68 5.69 -10.95
C ARG A 236 17.01 6.06 -11.62
N PRO A 237 17.05 6.36 -12.94
CA PRO A 237 18.29 6.81 -13.57
C PRO A 237 18.78 8.14 -13.00
N LEU A 238 17.88 9.04 -12.60
CA LEU A 238 18.25 10.30 -11.95
C LEU A 238 18.92 10.06 -10.60
N SER A 239 18.33 9.23 -9.74
CA SER A 239 18.89 8.85 -8.45
C SER A 239 20.32 8.32 -8.58
N ARG A 240 20.61 7.48 -9.57
CA ARG A 240 21.99 7.02 -9.81
C ARG A 240 22.95 8.15 -10.16
N ARG A 241 22.50 9.12 -10.96
CA ARG A 241 23.32 10.31 -11.30
C ARG A 241 23.55 11.18 -10.07
N LEU A 242 22.58 11.26 -9.17
CA LEU A 242 22.71 12.02 -7.92
C LEU A 242 23.70 11.34 -6.97
N GLU A 243 23.63 10.01 -6.82
CA GLU A 243 24.63 9.24 -6.08
C GLU A 243 26.04 9.45 -6.63
N SER A 244 26.24 9.39 -7.95
CA SER A 244 27.55 9.64 -8.56
C SER A 244 28.06 11.07 -8.31
N ARG A 245 27.16 12.07 -8.22
CA ARG A 245 27.54 13.45 -7.87
C ARG A 245 27.91 13.59 -6.41
N ALA A 246 27.17 12.95 -5.51
CA ALA A 246 27.47 12.91 -4.09
C ALA A 246 28.78 12.16 -3.82
N ASP A 247 29.05 11.08 -4.54
CA ASP A 247 30.32 10.35 -4.52
C ASP A 247 31.48 11.24 -4.97
N ALA A 248 31.32 11.97 -6.08
CA ALA A 248 32.34 12.91 -6.56
C ALA A 248 32.59 14.07 -5.58
N HIS A 249 31.59 14.47 -4.80
CA HIS A 249 31.76 15.49 -3.76
C HIS A 249 32.56 14.97 -2.55
N ALA A 250 32.45 13.67 -2.26
CA ALA A 250 33.13 13.02 -1.16
C ALA A 250 34.41 12.27 -1.58
N ASP A 251 34.92 12.52 -2.79
CA ASP A 251 36.10 11.87 -3.38
C ASP A 251 37.41 12.33 -2.72
N GLU A 252 37.48 12.13 -1.41
CA GLU A 252 38.64 12.36 -0.58
C GLU A 252 39.21 11.03 -0.07
N PRO A 253 40.53 10.95 0.20
CA PRO A 253 41.16 9.77 0.77
C PRO A 253 40.42 9.26 2.01
N GLY A 254 40.09 7.97 2.02
CA GLY A 254 39.40 7.28 3.12
C GLY A 254 37.87 7.17 2.98
N TYR A 255 37.24 7.80 1.98
CA TYR A 255 35.78 7.63 1.77
C TYR A 255 35.40 6.18 1.41
N GLY A 256 36.21 5.51 0.58
CA GLY A 256 36.01 4.10 0.25
C GLY A 256 36.04 3.19 1.50
N GLU A 257 36.96 3.46 2.44
CA GLU A 257 37.05 2.71 3.71
C GLU A 257 35.82 2.92 4.59
N ALA A 258 35.30 4.15 4.63
CA ALA A 258 34.06 4.46 5.35
C ALA A 258 32.85 3.72 4.74
N LEU A 259 32.72 3.71 3.41
CA LEU A 259 31.68 2.94 2.70
C LEU A 259 31.79 1.44 2.98
N GLU A 260 33.00 0.88 2.92
CA GLU A 260 33.23 -0.53 3.23
C GLU A 260 32.83 -0.84 4.68
N ALA A 261 33.18 0.02 5.64
CA ALA A 261 32.78 -0.12 7.03
C ALA A 261 31.25 -0.17 7.19
N VAL A 262 30.51 0.74 6.53
CA VAL A 262 29.03 0.73 6.54
C VAL A 262 28.47 -0.59 6.00
N TYR A 263 28.97 -1.08 4.87
CA TYR A 263 28.51 -2.34 4.27
C TYR A 263 28.81 -3.55 5.17
N ARG A 264 30.03 -3.62 5.69
CA ARG A 264 30.49 -4.67 6.60
C ARG A 264 29.63 -4.70 7.86
N LEU A 265 29.40 -3.56 8.50
CA LEU A 265 28.61 -3.46 9.73
C LEU A 265 27.13 -3.78 9.52
N ASN A 266 26.59 -3.53 8.32
CA ASN A 266 25.22 -3.92 7.98
C ASN A 266 25.09 -5.32 7.37
N LEU A 267 26.19 -6.04 7.17
CA LEU A 267 26.22 -7.35 6.48
C LEU A 267 25.49 -7.28 5.12
N VAL A 268 25.79 -6.23 4.34
CA VAL A 268 25.23 -6.03 2.99
C VAL A 268 26.19 -6.65 1.98
N PRO A 269 25.71 -7.49 1.05
CA PRO A 269 26.55 -8.01 -0.03
C PRO A 269 27.15 -6.87 -0.86
N VAL A 270 28.44 -6.99 -1.20
CA VAL A 270 29.16 -5.97 -1.99
C VAL A 270 28.62 -5.83 -3.42
N VAL A 271 27.98 -6.87 -3.94
CA VAL A 271 27.28 -6.91 -5.22
C VAL A 271 25.85 -7.40 -4.94
N LEU A 272 24.85 -6.56 -5.20
CA LEU A 272 23.44 -6.88 -4.95
C LEU A 272 22.77 -7.56 -6.15
N GLY A 273 23.31 -7.39 -7.36
CA GLY A 273 22.80 -8.02 -8.59
C GLY A 273 21.45 -7.49 -9.07
N GLY A 274 21.04 -6.32 -8.57
CA GLY A 274 19.74 -5.72 -8.84
C GLY A 274 19.87 -4.30 -9.39
N ARG A 275 18.81 -3.83 -10.05
CA ARG A 275 18.68 -2.41 -10.46
C ARG A 275 18.21 -1.56 -9.27
N GLY A 276 19.06 -1.45 -8.25
CA GLY A 276 18.86 -0.56 -7.11
C GLY A 276 19.03 0.91 -7.47
N THR A 277 18.63 1.78 -6.53
CA THR A 277 18.91 3.23 -6.54
C THR A 277 20.39 3.51 -6.33
N HIS A 278 21.03 2.74 -5.44
CA HIS A 278 22.47 2.80 -5.21
C HIS A 278 23.21 1.82 -6.13
N PRO A 279 24.37 2.20 -6.69
CA PRO A 279 25.30 1.25 -7.32
C PRO A 279 25.84 0.22 -6.31
N ASP A 280 26.33 -0.91 -6.83
CA ASP A 280 26.99 -1.93 -6.00
C ASP A 280 28.25 -1.34 -5.33
N LEU A 281 28.57 -1.75 -4.08
CA LEU A 281 29.74 -1.23 -3.36
C LEU A 281 31.03 -1.44 -4.16
N TYR A 282 31.21 -2.62 -4.76
CA TYR A 282 32.40 -2.89 -5.56
C TYR A 282 32.58 -1.84 -6.67
N ASP A 283 31.51 -1.56 -7.40
CA ASP A 283 31.54 -0.63 -8.53
C ASP A 283 31.82 0.80 -8.03
N ARG A 284 31.31 1.18 -6.84
CA ARG A 284 31.63 2.46 -6.18
C ARG A 284 33.11 2.55 -5.78
N LEU A 285 33.65 1.52 -5.12
CA LEU A 285 35.06 1.49 -4.70
C LEU A 285 36.01 1.59 -5.90
N VAL A 286 35.69 0.89 -6.98
CA VAL A 286 36.43 0.99 -8.25
C VAL A 286 36.32 2.40 -8.84
N SER A 287 35.14 3.02 -8.83
CA SER A 287 34.98 4.39 -9.36
C SER A 287 35.69 5.47 -8.52
N LEU A 288 35.87 5.23 -7.23
CA LEU A 288 36.63 6.07 -6.30
C LEU A 288 38.16 5.84 -6.39
N GLY A 289 38.63 5.09 -7.40
CA GLY A 289 40.06 4.77 -7.54
C GLY A 289 40.64 3.91 -6.41
N SER A 290 39.78 3.31 -5.58
CA SER A 290 40.15 2.50 -4.41
C SER A 290 39.62 1.07 -4.58
N PRO A 291 40.03 0.35 -5.65
CA PRO A 291 39.52 -0.99 -5.91
C PRO A 291 39.89 -1.92 -4.73
N PRO A 292 38.95 -2.74 -4.25
CA PRO A 292 39.25 -3.63 -3.14
C PRO A 292 40.20 -4.76 -3.59
N PRO A 293 40.94 -5.38 -2.66
CA PRO A 293 41.93 -6.41 -2.97
C PRO A 293 41.32 -7.76 -3.37
N TRP A 294 39.99 -7.88 -3.33
CA TRP A 294 39.26 -9.10 -3.69
C TRP A 294 38.59 -8.97 -5.06
N PRO A 295 38.44 -10.08 -5.82
CA PRO A 295 37.75 -10.04 -7.11
C PRO A 295 36.25 -9.80 -6.92
N ARG A 296 35.61 -9.12 -7.89
CA ARG A 296 34.16 -8.84 -7.89
C ARG A 296 33.35 -10.12 -7.65
N PRO A 297 32.63 -10.26 -6.51
CA PRO A 297 31.84 -11.45 -6.25
C PRO A 297 30.63 -11.54 -7.18
N ASP A 298 30.17 -12.77 -7.43
CA ASP A 298 28.90 -12.98 -8.09
C ASP A 298 27.74 -12.42 -7.24
N PRO A 299 26.70 -11.86 -7.88
CA PRO A 299 25.53 -11.44 -7.15
C PRO A 299 24.85 -12.61 -6.45
N PRO A 300 24.23 -12.39 -5.26
CA PRO A 300 23.49 -13.45 -4.59
C PRO A 300 22.42 -14.01 -5.53
N ARG A 301 22.25 -15.34 -5.54
CA ARG A 301 21.27 -16.02 -6.39
C ARG A 301 19.85 -15.64 -5.97
N THR A 302 19.34 -14.55 -6.55
CA THR A 302 18.00 -14.01 -6.23
C THR A 302 16.85 -14.85 -6.77
N ARG A 303 17.09 -15.98 -7.44
CA ARG A 303 16.03 -16.82 -8.04
C ARG A 303 15.01 -17.26 -7.00
N LEU A 304 15.47 -17.77 -5.84
CA LEU A 304 14.57 -18.20 -4.78
C LEU A 304 13.81 -17.02 -4.15
N THR A 305 14.47 -15.88 -3.94
CA THR A 305 13.81 -14.68 -3.39
C THR A 305 12.78 -14.09 -4.37
N ARG A 306 13.08 -14.10 -5.67
CA ARG A 306 12.14 -13.72 -6.73
C ARG A 306 11.00 -14.71 -6.84
N LEU A 307 11.28 -16.02 -6.74
CA LEU A 307 10.28 -17.07 -6.75
C LEU A 307 9.37 -16.96 -5.52
N VAL A 308 9.91 -16.80 -4.32
CA VAL A 308 9.14 -16.57 -3.08
C VAL A 308 8.35 -15.26 -3.16
N GLY A 309 8.93 -14.20 -3.73
CA GLY A 309 8.22 -12.94 -3.95
C GLY A 309 7.11 -13.02 -5.01
N LEU A 310 7.25 -13.90 -6.01
CA LEU A 310 6.25 -14.14 -7.04
C LEU A 310 5.15 -15.09 -6.56
N LEU A 311 5.53 -16.16 -5.85
CA LEU A 311 4.64 -17.20 -5.34
C LEU A 311 3.98 -16.80 -4.02
N GLY A 312 4.58 -15.94 -3.21
CA GLY A 312 4.00 -15.46 -1.95
C GLY A 312 2.59 -14.90 -2.11
N PRO A 313 2.35 -13.97 -3.06
CA PRO A 313 1.01 -13.52 -3.42
C PRO A 313 0.11 -14.69 -3.84
N VAL A 314 0.60 -15.63 -4.66
CA VAL A 314 -0.19 -16.78 -5.13
C VAL A 314 -0.56 -17.70 -3.96
N VAL A 315 0.34 -17.98 -3.02
CA VAL A 315 0.07 -18.84 -1.86
C VAL A 315 -0.91 -18.20 -0.88
N VAL A 316 -0.95 -16.87 -0.79
CA VAL A 316 -1.91 -16.15 0.07
C VAL A 316 -3.24 -15.93 -0.65
N LEU A 317 -3.21 -15.60 -1.94
CA LEU A 317 -4.40 -15.30 -2.73
C LEU A 317 -5.10 -16.57 -3.22
N ALA A 318 -4.38 -17.65 -3.53
CA ALA A 318 -4.99 -18.89 -4.04
C ALA A 318 -5.96 -19.52 -3.04
N PRO A 319 -5.70 -19.60 -1.72
CA PRO A 319 -6.70 -20.03 -0.73
C PRO A 319 -7.89 -19.08 -0.67
N LEU A 320 -7.70 -17.77 -0.77
CA LEU A 320 -8.79 -16.79 -0.74
C LEU A 320 -9.67 -16.88 -2.00
N VAL A 321 -9.05 -17.08 -3.17
CA VAL A 321 -9.74 -17.35 -4.44
C VAL A 321 -10.40 -18.72 -4.40
N PHE A 322 -9.72 -19.74 -3.86
CA PHE A 322 -10.23 -21.11 -3.75
C PHE A 322 -11.43 -21.20 -2.81
N LEU A 323 -11.35 -20.61 -1.61
CA LEU A 323 -12.47 -20.50 -0.68
C LEU A 323 -13.65 -19.75 -1.31
N ARG A 324 -13.40 -18.80 -2.20
CA ARG A 324 -14.42 -18.11 -2.99
C ARG A 324 -14.96 -18.95 -4.15
N THR A 325 -14.17 -19.83 -4.75
CA THR A 325 -14.69 -20.82 -5.73
C THR A 325 -15.42 -21.98 -5.04
N LEU A 326 -15.21 -22.15 -3.74
CA LEU A 326 -15.98 -23.03 -2.88
C LEU A 326 -17.25 -22.36 -2.33
N ASP A 327 -17.46 -21.05 -2.56
CA ASP A 327 -18.83 -20.53 -2.49
C ASP A 327 -19.65 -21.38 -3.44
N PRO A 328 -20.76 -21.98 -2.98
CA PRO A 328 -21.54 -22.88 -3.80
C PRO A 328 -21.82 -22.19 -5.13
N PRO A 329 -21.64 -22.88 -6.27
CA PRO A 329 -22.01 -22.32 -7.57
C PRO A 329 -23.39 -21.72 -7.39
N ARG A 330 -23.56 -20.44 -7.78
CA ARG A 330 -24.86 -19.76 -7.71
C ARG A 330 -25.86 -20.78 -8.22
N PRO A 331 -26.90 -21.15 -7.43
CA PRO A 331 -27.84 -22.13 -7.91
C PRO A 331 -28.31 -21.61 -9.27
N PRO A 332 -28.17 -22.39 -10.35
CA PRO A 332 -28.75 -22.04 -11.62
C PRO A 332 -30.14 -21.48 -11.35
N VAL A 333 -30.55 -20.42 -12.06
CA VAL A 333 -31.92 -19.92 -11.94
C VAL A 333 -32.94 -21.06 -12.19
N ASP A 334 -32.48 -22.14 -12.83
CA ASP A 334 -33.19 -23.38 -13.10
C ASP A 334 -33.33 -24.32 -11.88
N ASP A 335 -32.59 -24.09 -10.79
CA ASP A 335 -32.69 -24.83 -9.50
C ASP A 335 -33.66 -24.17 -8.52
N ILE A 336 -34.21 -22.99 -8.84
CA ILE A 336 -35.21 -22.31 -8.02
C ILE A 336 -36.45 -23.18 -7.77
N PRO A 337 -36.98 -23.95 -8.75
CA PRO A 337 -38.04 -24.93 -8.51
C PRO A 337 -37.65 -26.01 -7.48
N PHE A 338 -36.39 -26.46 -7.47
CA PHE A 338 -35.91 -27.40 -6.47
C PHE A 338 -35.91 -26.77 -5.07
N TRP A 339 -35.42 -25.54 -4.94
CA TRP A 339 -35.46 -24.85 -3.65
C TRP A 339 -36.88 -24.62 -3.17
N LEU A 340 -37.79 -24.17 -4.04
CA LEU A 340 -39.22 -24.01 -3.73
C LEU A 340 -39.88 -25.34 -3.29
N ALA A 341 -39.42 -26.48 -3.82
CA ALA A 341 -39.92 -27.79 -3.44
C ALA A 341 -39.38 -28.29 -2.08
N VAL A 342 -38.21 -27.82 -1.65
CA VAL A 342 -37.54 -28.23 -0.39
C VAL A 342 -37.78 -27.20 0.74
N GLY A 343 -38.28 -26.00 0.44
CA GLY A 343 -38.66 -24.96 1.40
C GLY A 343 -38.71 -23.56 0.78
N ALA A 344 -38.80 -22.51 1.60
CA ALA A 344 -38.65 -21.15 1.09
C ALA A 344 -37.16 -20.87 0.80
N PRO A 345 -36.75 -20.59 -0.46
CA PRO A 345 -35.38 -20.19 -0.76
C PRO A 345 -35.03 -18.89 -0.01
N PRO A 346 -33.80 -18.75 0.51
CA PRO A 346 -33.37 -17.54 1.18
C PRO A 346 -33.65 -16.28 0.34
N LEU A 347 -34.15 -15.22 0.98
CA LEU A 347 -34.51 -13.96 0.31
C LEU A 347 -33.38 -13.44 -0.62
N ASN A 348 -32.14 -13.44 -0.15
CA ASN A 348 -30.98 -12.99 -0.93
C ASN A 348 -30.76 -13.80 -2.22
N LEU A 349 -31.13 -15.08 -2.23
CA LEU A 349 -31.06 -15.94 -3.41
C LEU A 349 -32.04 -15.48 -4.50
N LEU A 350 -33.29 -15.22 -4.11
CA LEU A 350 -34.33 -14.78 -5.02
C LEU A 350 -34.05 -13.38 -5.58
N ILE A 351 -33.59 -12.46 -4.73
CA ILE A 351 -33.17 -11.11 -5.17
C ILE A 351 -32.03 -11.22 -6.18
N GLN A 352 -31.00 -12.02 -5.86
CA GLN A 352 -29.85 -12.18 -6.75
C GLN A 352 -30.23 -12.84 -8.09
N ALA A 353 -31.13 -13.82 -8.07
CA ALA A 353 -31.63 -14.45 -9.28
C ALA A 353 -32.45 -13.48 -10.13
N GLY A 354 -33.31 -12.67 -9.51
CA GLY A 354 -34.06 -11.60 -10.17
C GLY A 354 -33.13 -10.57 -10.81
N ASP A 355 -32.13 -10.10 -10.07
CA ASP A 355 -31.13 -9.14 -10.56
C ASP A 355 -30.32 -9.65 -11.74
N GLN A 356 -30.03 -10.95 -11.78
CA GLN A 356 -29.33 -11.55 -12.91
C GLN A 356 -30.19 -11.52 -14.16
N VAL A 357 -31.46 -11.92 -14.07
CA VAL A 357 -32.30 -12.12 -15.26
C VAL A 357 -33.02 -10.86 -15.72
N LYS A 358 -33.15 -9.81 -14.89
CA LYS A 358 -33.97 -8.62 -15.21
C LYS A 358 -33.62 -7.90 -16.49
N THR A 359 -32.37 -8.02 -16.96
CA THR A 359 -31.93 -7.35 -18.21
C THR A 359 -32.27 -8.15 -19.46
N TYR A 360 -32.30 -9.49 -19.39
CA TYR A 360 -32.47 -10.37 -20.57
C TYR A 360 -33.76 -11.18 -20.57
N ASP A 361 -34.40 -11.36 -19.41
CA ASP A 361 -35.70 -12.00 -19.23
C ASP A 361 -36.50 -11.29 -18.11
N PRO A 362 -37.01 -10.07 -18.38
CA PRO A 362 -37.79 -9.31 -17.42
C PRO A 362 -39.02 -10.05 -16.86
N PRO A 363 -39.79 -10.83 -17.65
CA PRO A 363 -40.90 -11.63 -17.12
C PRO A 363 -40.46 -12.63 -16.04
N ARG A 364 -39.30 -13.29 -16.21
CA ARG A 364 -38.75 -14.19 -15.20
C ARG A 364 -38.27 -13.43 -13.96
N ALA A 365 -37.62 -12.28 -14.11
CA ALA A 365 -37.24 -11.44 -12.98
C ALA A 365 -38.46 -11.00 -12.16
N ARG A 366 -39.54 -10.58 -12.83
CA ARG A 366 -40.80 -10.20 -12.20
C ARG A 366 -41.37 -11.33 -11.35
N ALA A 367 -41.39 -12.55 -11.88
CA ALA A 367 -41.85 -13.72 -11.14
C ALA A 367 -40.99 -13.99 -9.89
N LEU A 368 -39.67 -13.81 -9.99
CA LEU A 368 -38.73 -14.01 -8.89
C LEU A 368 -38.87 -12.96 -7.79
N PHE A 369 -38.96 -11.67 -8.15
CA PHE A 369 -39.15 -10.60 -7.18
C PHE A 369 -40.54 -10.66 -6.52
N ARG A 370 -41.58 -11.04 -7.27
CA ARG A 370 -42.91 -11.28 -6.70
C ARG A 370 -42.91 -12.44 -5.71
N ALA A 371 -42.31 -13.58 -6.08
CA ALA A 371 -42.16 -14.71 -5.17
C ALA A 371 -41.34 -14.36 -3.92
N ALA A 372 -40.29 -13.53 -4.07
CA ALA A 372 -39.52 -13.01 -2.95
C ALA A 372 -40.37 -12.16 -2.00
N HIS A 373 -41.22 -11.29 -2.55
CA HIS A 373 -42.12 -10.47 -1.74
C HIS A 373 -43.20 -11.31 -1.04
N GLU A 374 -43.78 -12.30 -1.72
CA GLU A 374 -44.81 -13.19 -1.15
C GLU A 374 -44.26 -14.06 -0.01
N LEU A 375 -43.05 -14.60 -0.17
CA LEU A 375 -42.40 -15.42 0.86
C LEU A 375 -41.85 -14.58 2.03
N TYR A 376 -41.50 -13.32 1.76
CA TYR A 376 -40.91 -12.40 2.73
C TYR A 376 -41.66 -11.06 2.73
N PRO A 377 -42.92 -11.06 3.21
CA PRO A 377 -43.70 -9.84 3.32
C PRO A 377 -42.99 -8.87 4.27
N GLY A 378 -42.65 -7.68 3.77
CA GLY A 378 -41.78 -6.72 4.46
C GLY A 378 -40.37 -6.57 3.86
N SER A 379 -40.05 -7.30 2.78
CA SER A 379 -38.82 -7.04 2.03
C SER A 379 -38.98 -5.86 1.07
N ALA A 380 -38.54 -4.67 1.48
CA ALA A 380 -38.47 -3.50 0.60
C ALA A 380 -37.53 -3.74 -0.60
N GLN A 381 -36.48 -4.55 -0.42
CA GLN A 381 -35.55 -4.91 -1.48
C GLN A 381 -36.22 -5.73 -2.61
N ALA A 382 -37.12 -6.65 -2.28
CA ALA A 382 -37.88 -7.41 -3.26
C ALA A 382 -38.79 -6.50 -4.10
N LEU A 383 -39.45 -5.55 -3.44
CA LEU A 383 -40.34 -4.59 -4.09
C LEU A 383 -39.58 -3.57 -4.94
N ALA A 384 -38.41 -3.12 -4.51
CA ALA A 384 -37.55 -2.25 -5.32
C ALA A 384 -37.04 -2.97 -6.59
N GLY A 385 -36.65 -4.24 -6.46
CA GLY A 385 -36.31 -5.08 -7.62
C GLY A 385 -37.49 -5.29 -8.57
N LEU A 386 -38.69 -5.51 -8.02
CA LEU A 386 -39.94 -5.62 -8.78
C LEU A 386 -40.25 -4.32 -9.53
N ALA A 387 -40.18 -3.17 -8.87
CA ALA A 387 -40.47 -1.87 -9.45
C ALA A 387 -39.59 -1.56 -10.67
N VAL A 388 -38.28 -1.77 -10.55
CA VAL A 388 -37.34 -1.62 -11.69
C VAL A 388 -37.67 -2.58 -12.83
N THR A 389 -38.09 -3.80 -12.50
CA THR A 389 -38.46 -4.80 -13.50
C THR A 389 -39.75 -4.43 -14.24
N GLU A 390 -40.79 -3.98 -13.53
CA GLU A 390 -42.05 -3.54 -14.16
C GLU A 390 -41.82 -2.28 -15.03
N GLN A 391 -40.97 -1.35 -14.58
CA GLN A 391 -40.57 -0.19 -15.37
C GLN A 391 -39.84 -0.61 -16.66
N THR A 392 -38.93 -1.60 -16.57
CA THR A 392 -38.23 -2.18 -17.73
C THR A 392 -39.21 -2.85 -18.71
N MET A 393 -40.30 -3.41 -18.19
CA MET A 393 -41.39 -4.00 -18.98
C MET A 393 -42.39 -2.97 -19.54
N GLY A 394 -42.26 -1.69 -19.18
CA GLY A 394 -43.15 -0.61 -19.60
C GLY A 394 -44.47 -0.52 -18.82
N ASP A 395 -44.61 -1.22 -17.70
CA ASP A 395 -45.78 -1.16 -16.82
C ASP A 395 -45.55 -0.12 -15.71
N GLN A 396 -45.79 1.15 -16.06
CA GLN A 396 -45.51 2.27 -15.17
C GLN A 396 -46.37 2.25 -13.91
N GLU A 397 -47.64 1.87 -14.01
CA GLU A 397 -48.57 1.80 -12.89
C GLU A 397 -48.12 0.73 -11.88
N ALA A 398 -47.73 -0.46 -12.35
CA ALA A 398 -47.20 -1.50 -11.48
C ALA A 398 -45.86 -1.12 -10.85
N ALA A 399 -44.99 -0.44 -11.60
CA ALA A 399 -43.70 0.04 -11.09
C ALA A 399 -43.88 1.05 -9.95
N GLU A 400 -44.76 2.05 -10.12
CA GLU A 400 -45.07 3.06 -9.10
C GLU A 400 -45.73 2.44 -7.86
N ALA A 401 -46.66 1.49 -8.05
CA ALA A 401 -47.29 0.78 -6.94
C ALA A 401 -46.29 -0.03 -6.10
N ALA A 402 -45.38 -0.76 -6.76
CA ALA A 402 -44.33 -1.52 -6.08
C ALA A 402 -43.32 -0.60 -5.37
N ALA A 403 -42.96 0.53 -5.98
CA ALA A 403 -42.07 1.51 -5.37
C ALA A 403 -42.70 2.17 -4.13
N ALA A 404 -43.97 2.59 -4.21
CA ALA A 404 -44.69 3.19 -3.10
C ALA A 404 -44.83 2.22 -1.90
N GLU A 405 -45.02 0.93 -2.17
CA GLU A 405 -45.04 -0.09 -1.12
C GLU A 405 -43.65 -0.31 -0.49
N ALA A 406 -42.59 -0.32 -1.31
CA ALA A 406 -41.23 -0.38 -0.79
C ALA A 406 -40.92 0.81 0.13
N ASP A 407 -41.31 2.03 -0.26
CA ASP A 407 -41.17 3.24 0.54
C ASP A 407 -41.92 3.13 1.88
N ARG A 408 -43.14 2.60 1.87
CA ARG A 408 -43.94 2.42 3.10
C ARG A 408 -43.20 1.53 4.09
N ILE A 409 -42.70 0.38 3.62
CA ILE A 409 -41.94 -0.57 4.44
C ILE A 409 -40.63 0.06 4.96
N LEU A 410 -39.96 0.89 4.14
CA LEU A 410 -38.75 1.59 4.56
C LEU A 410 -39.02 2.65 5.64
N MET A 411 -40.14 3.36 5.57
CA MET A 411 -40.53 4.38 6.56
C MET A 411 -40.88 3.77 7.92
N ASP A 412 -41.39 2.54 7.92
CA ASP A 412 -41.67 1.77 9.14
C ASP A 412 -40.42 1.08 9.72
N GLY A 413 -39.30 1.08 8.98
CA GLY A 413 -38.05 0.37 9.32
C GLY A 413 -36.78 1.23 9.28
N ASN A 414 -35.61 0.59 9.41
CA ASN A 414 -34.31 1.24 9.25
C ASN A 414 -33.78 0.93 7.83
N PRO A 415 -33.85 1.88 6.87
CA PRO A 415 -33.63 1.58 5.46
C PRO A 415 -32.17 1.25 5.15
N ASP A 416 -31.95 0.23 4.31
CA ASP A 416 -30.65 0.03 3.68
C ASP A 416 -30.45 0.99 2.49
N ALA A 417 -29.23 1.49 2.30
CA ALA A 417 -28.93 2.52 1.30
C ALA A 417 -29.14 2.06 -0.16
N TRP A 418 -29.10 0.74 -0.42
CA TRP A 418 -29.28 0.19 -1.76
C TRP A 418 -30.74 0.23 -2.19
N THR A 419 -31.66 -0.10 -1.29
CA THR A 419 -33.11 -0.02 -1.55
C THR A 419 -33.54 1.43 -1.84
N VAL A 420 -33.01 2.41 -1.09
CA VAL A 420 -33.28 3.83 -1.35
C VAL A 420 -32.78 4.27 -2.73
N PHE A 421 -31.59 3.84 -3.13
CA PHE A 421 -31.03 4.14 -4.45
C PHE A 421 -31.90 3.56 -5.58
N MET A 422 -32.31 2.30 -5.48
CA MET A 422 -33.15 1.65 -6.49
C MET A 422 -34.49 2.35 -6.69
N LEU A 423 -35.13 2.81 -5.60
CA LEU A 423 -36.38 3.56 -5.66
C LEU A 423 -36.21 4.94 -6.32
N SER A 424 -35.03 5.55 -6.17
CA SER A 424 -34.72 6.83 -6.84
C SER A 424 -34.52 6.72 -8.35
N LEU A 425 -34.26 5.51 -8.89
CA LEU A 425 -34.16 5.28 -10.34
C LEU A 425 -35.53 5.05 -11.00
N VAL A 426 -36.51 4.57 -10.24
CA VAL A 426 -37.87 4.34 -10.72
C VAL A 426 -38.63 5.66 -10.82
N ARG A 427 -38.43 6.56 -9.85
CA ARG A 427 -38.92 7.94 -9.86
C ARG A 427 -38.16 8.79 -10.87
#